data_AF-A0A7K0ZGZ5-F1
#
_entry.id   AF-A0A7K0ZGZ5-F1
#
_cell.length_a   1.000
_cell.length_b   1.000
_cell.length_c   1.000
_cell.angle_alpha   90.00
_cell.angle_beta   90.00
_cell.angle_gamma   90.00
#
_symmetry.space_group_name_H-M   'P 1'
#
loop_
_entity.id
_entity.type
_entity.pdbx_description
1 polymer ?
#
loop_
_entity_poly.entity_id
_entity_poly.type
_entity_poly.pdbx_seq_one_letter_code
_entity_poly.pdbx_strand_id
1 'polypeptide(L)' 'MRIHLLGTGSADGWPNPFCHCDSCESERANGRSRTSSAALVDGVILIDA' A
#
# COMPACT_ATOMS: atom_id res chain seq x y z
N MET A 1 20.34 2.74 10.10
CA MET A 1 19.21 1.90 9.67
C MET A 1 18.17 2.78 9.02
N ARG A 2 17.80 2.47 7.77
CA ARG A 2 16.80 3.15 6.96
C ARG A 2 15.78 2.11 6.50
N ILE A 3 14.50 2.43 6.65
CA ILE A 3 13.40 1.58 6.17
C ILE A 3 12.70 2.35 5.06
N HIS A 4 12.57 1.73 3.89
CA HIS A 4 11.80 2.28 2.78
C HIS A 4 10.52 1.46 2.63
N LEU A 5 9.36 2.11 2.83
CA LEU A 5 8.05 1.47 2.66
C LEU A 5 7.70 1.48 1.18
N LEU A 6 7.74 0.30 0.55
CA LEU A 6 7.40 0.10 -0.85
C LEU A 6 5.89 -0.03 -1.06
N GLY A 7 5.17 -0.50 -0.03
CA GLY A 7 3.72 -0.61 -0.02
C GLY A 7 3.18 -0.64 1.41
N THR A 8 1.93 -0.22 1.57
CA THR A 8 1.26 -0.02 2.88
C THR A 8 -0.24 -0.37 2.83
N GLY A 9 -0.68 -1.01 1.76
CA GLY A 9 -2.04 -1.53 1.57
C GLY A 9 -2.15 -3.00 1.99
N SER A 10 -3.37 -3.52 2.00
CA SER A 10 -3.59 -4.96 2.19
C SER A 10 -3.15 -5.77 0.96
N ALA A 11 -3.26 -7.10 1.03
CA ALA A 11 -2.99 -7.98 -0.11
C ALA A 11 -3.79 -7.61 -1.36
N ASP A 12 -5.03 -7.14 -1.18
CA ASP A 12 -5.91 -6.73 -2.28
C ASP A 12 -5.73 -5.25 -2.70
N GLY A 13 -4.73 -4.58 -2.12
CA GLY A 13 -4.49 -3.15 -2.27
C GLY A 13 -5.52 -2.27 -1.57
N TRP A 14 -5.30 -0.97 -1.65
CA TRP A 14 -6.24 0.04 -1.17
C TRP A 14 -6.21 1.26 -2.09
N PRO A 15 -7.34 1.71 -2.67
CA PRO A 15 -8.69 1.19 -2.54
C PRO A 15 -8.85 -0.27 -3.01
N ASN A 16 -9.61 -1.07 -2.26
CA ASN A 16 -10.01 -2.40 -2.75
C ASN A 16 -11.11 -2.23 -3.82
N PRO A 17 -11.01 -2.86 -5.01
CA PRO A 17 -11.91 -2.65 -6.14
C PRO A 17 -13.40 -2.77 -5.83
N PHE A 18 -13.78 -3.67 -4.91
CA PHE A 18 -15.17 -3.97 -4.58
C PHE A 18 -15.65 -3.31 -3.28
N CYS A 19 -14.79 -2.50 -2.63
CA CYS A 19 -15.13 -1.80 -1.40
C CYS A 19 -15.66 -0.38 -1.66
N HIS A 20 -16.78 -0.05 -1.01
CA HIS A 20 -17.48 1.25 -1.09
C HIS A 20 -17.51 2.00 0.25
N CYS A 21 -16.58 1.72 1.17
CA CYS A 21 -16.49 2.53 2.39
C CYS A 21 -15.89 3.92 2.10
N ASP A 22 -16.18 4.89 2.95
CA ASP A 22 -15.74 6.29 2.82
C ASP A 22 -14.24 6.42 2.52
N SER A 23 -13.42 5.61 3.18
CA SER A 23 -11.97 5.55 2.98
C SER A 23 -11.59 5.17 1.54
N CYS A 24 -12.20 4.12 0.98
CA CYS A 24 -11.90 3.66 -0.37
C CYS A 24 -12.49 4.62 -1.43
N GLU A 25 -13.64 5.22 -1.18
CA GLU A 25 -14.24 6.21 -2.09
C GLU A 25 -13.44 7.51 -2.11
N SER A 26 -13.00 7.98 -0.95
CA SER A 26 -12.14 9.16 -0.81
C SER A 26 -10.84 9.00 -1.62
N GLU A 27 -10.11 7.90 -1.46
CA GLU A 27 -8.87 7.70 -2.21
C GLU A 27 -9.10 7.53 -3.71
N ARG A 28 -10.18 6.86 -4.14
CA ARG A 28 -10.56 6.79 -5.57
C ARG A 28 -10.81 8.18 -6.13
N ALA A 29 -11.59 9.01 -5.44
CA ALA A 29 -11.86 10.38 -5.86
C ALA A 29 -10.58 11.23 -5.95
N ASN A 30 -9.57 10.91 -5.14
CA ASN A 30 -8.27 11.56 -5.15
C ASN A 30 -7.22 10.89 -6.06
N GLY A 31 -7.57 9.80 -6.76
CA GLY A 31 -6.63 9.05 -7.61
C GLY A 31 -5.42 8.45 -6.87
N ARG A 32 -5.56 8.19 -5.56
CA ARG A 32 -4.49 7.62 -4.73
C ARG A 32 -4.66 6.12 -4.57
N SER A 33 -3.55 5.39 -4.52
CA SER A 33 -3.53 3.95 -4.29
C SER A 33 -2.32 3.53 -3.45
N ARG A 34 -2.48 2.41 -2.74
CA ARG A 34 -1.44 1.74 -1.95
C ARG A 34 -1.37 0.28 -2.40
N THR A 35 -0.16 -0.14 -2.77
CA THR A 35 0.21 -1.53 -3.04
C THR A 35 0.29 -2.32 -1.74
N SER A 36 0.30 -3.65 -1.85
CA SER A 36 0.47 -4.56 -0.70
C SER A 36 1.70 -4.21 0.13
N SER A 37 1.60 -4.42 1.44
CA SER A 37 2.68 -4.19 2.39
C SER A 37 4.00 -4.81 1.93
N ALA A 38 5.03 -3.98 1.82
CA ALA A 38 6.39 -4.37 1.48
C ALA A 38 7.38 -3.32 2.00
N ALA A 39 8.57 -3.75 2.42
CA ALA A 39 9.61 -2.84 2.91
C ALA A 39 11.02 -3.26 2.47
N LEU A 40 11.87 -2.27 2.22
CA LEU A 40 13.29 -2.45 1.91
C LEU A 40 14.14 -1.84 3.03
N VAL A 41 14.88 -2.69 3.75
CA VAL A 41 15.75 -2.27 4.85
C VAL A 41 17.16 -2.05 4.33
N ASP A 42 17.68 -0.84 4.55
CA ASP A 42 19.01 -0.37 4.16
C ASP A 42 19.35 -0.56 2.66
N GLY A 43 18.35 -0.78 1.81
CA GLY A 43 18.53 -1.06 0.39
C GLY A 43 18.88 -2.52 0.06
N VAL A 44 18.85 -3.42 1.06
CA VAL A 44 19.43 -4.77 0.94
C VAL A 44 18.43 -5.88 1.26
N ILE A 45 17.61 -5.73 2.30
CA ILE A 45 16.68 -6.77 2.74
C ILE A 45 15.27 -6.40 2.30
N LEU A 46 14.67 -7.22 1.44
CA LEU A 46 13.26 -7.12 1.05
C LEU A 46 12.40 -7.95 2.01
N ILE A 47 11.37 -7.32 2.57
CA ILE A 47 10.36 -7.94 3.44
C ILE A 47 9.02 -7.92 2.71
N ASP A 48 8.35 -9.08 2.67
CA ASP A 48 7.04 -9.33 2.05
C ASP A 48 6.98 -8.95 0.56
N ALA A 49 7.37 -9.89 -0.31
CA ALA A 49 7.41 -9.76 -1.77
C ALA A 49 6.14 -10.30 -2.45
#